data_AF-A0A531K0D3-F1
#
_entry.id   AF-A0A531K0D3-F1
#
_cell.length_a   1.000
_cell.length_b   1.000
_cell.length_c   1.000
_cell.angle_alpha   90.00
_cell.angle_beta   90.00
_cell.angle_gamma   90.00
#
_symmetry.space_group_name_H-M   'P 1'
#
loop_
_entity.id
_entity.type
_entity.pdbx_description
1 polymer ?
#
loop_
_entity_poly.entity_id
_entity_poly.type
_entity_poly.pdbx_seq_one_letter_code
_entity_poly.pdbx_strand_id
1 'polypeptide(L)' 'MSGQPTSISGLIDRWHSIGAFAADVGCGYEAARQMRRRERIAPQHWAHVVAACRRRGIAGV' A
#
# COMPACT_ATOMS: atom_id res chain seq x y z
N MET A 1 11.60 -14.62 -7.69
CA MET A 1 10.99 -13.53 -8.49
C MET A 1 11.03 -12.26 -7.67
N SER A 2 11.94 -11.34 -8.00
CA SER A 2 11.96 -9.97 -7.47
C SER A 2 10.76 -9.21 -8.05
N GLY A 3 9.57 -9.56 -7.56
CA GLY A 3 8.28 -9.03 -7.99
C GLY A 3 8.04 -7.66 -7.37
N GLN A 4 8.64 -6.63 -7.98
CA GLN A 4 8.27 -5.26 -7.72
C GLN A 4 6.79 -5.09 -8.09
N PRO A 5 5.99 -4.40 -7.26
CA PRO A 5 4.60 -4.16 -7.59
C PRO A 5 4.52 -3.29 -8.85
N THR A 6 3.82 -3.78 -9.87
CA THR A 6 3.59 -3.06 -11.13
C THR A 6 2.31 -2.21 -11.11
N SER A 7 1.53 -2.30 -10.03
CA SER A 7 0.29 -1.55 -9.83
C SER A 7 0.06 -1.27 -8.34
N ILE A 8 -0.76 -0.25 -8.04
CA ILE A 8 -1.14 0.07 -6.65
C ILE A 8 -1.96 -1.06 -6.02
N SER A 9 -2.81 -1.72 -6.80
CA SER A 9 -3.53 -2.91 -6.37
C SER A 9 -2.56 -4.03 -5.98
N GLY A 10 -1.61 -4.36 -6.85
CA GLY A 10 -0.58 -5.38 -6.60
C GLY A 10 0.35 -5.03 -5.44
N LEU A 11 0.59 -3.73 -5.20
CA LEU A 11 1.28 -3.25 -4.01
C LEU A 11 0.47 -3.56 -2.74
N ILE A 12 -0.80 -3.16 -2.69
CA ILE A 12 -1.67 -3.35 -1.52
C ILE A 12 -1.90 -4.84 -1.24
N ASP A 13 -1.95 -5.68 -2.29
CA ASP A 13 -2.09 -7.13 -2.17
C ASP A 13 -0.85 -7.81 -1.54
N ARG A 14 0.26 -7.08 -1.29
CA ARG A 14 1.40 -7.54 -0.46
C ARG A 14 1.06 -7.59 1.03
N TRP A 15 -0.07 -7.03 1.43
CA TRP A 15 -0.68 -7.22 2.73
C TRP A 15 -1.74 -8.33 2.63
N HIS A 16 -1.85 -9.15 3.68
CA HIS A 16 -2.84 -10.24 3.75
C HIS A 16 -4.29 -9.75 3.61
N SER A 17 -4.55 -8.48 3.93
CA SER A 17 -5.85 -7.84 3.74
C SER A 17 -5.71 -6.33 3.58
N ILE A 18 -6.73 -5.70 2.99
CA ILE A 18 -6.83 -4.23 2.92
C ILE A 18 -6.81 -3.62 4.34
N GLY A 19 -7.41 -4.29 5.32
CA GLY A 19 -7.39 -3.86 6.72
C GLY A 19 -5.98 -3.87 7.32
N ALA A 20 -5.15 -4.86 6.99
CA ALA A 20 -3.77 -4.90 7.43
C ALA A 20 -2.93 -3.77 6.81
N PHE A 21 -3.15 -3.46 5.52
CA PHE A 21 -2.54 -2.29 4.88
C PHE A 21 -2.98 -0.99 5.55
N ALA A 22 -4.28 -0.84 5.79
CA ALA A 22 -4.87 0.33 6.44
C ALA A 22 -4.22 0.59 7.82
N ALA A 23 -4.13 -0.45 8.65
CA ALA A 23 -3.52 -0.38 9.97
C ALA A 23 -2.01 -0.05 9.91
N ASP A 24 -1.25 -0.66 9.01
CA ASP A 24 0.21 -0.47 8.89
C ASP A 24 0.59 0.91 8.33
N VAL A 25 -0.19 1.44 7.40
CA VAL A 25 -0.03 2.78 6.81
C VAL A 25 -0.66 3.86 7.72
N GLY A 26 -1.51 3.47 8.65
CA GLY A 26 -2.30 4.41 9.46
C GLY A 26 -3.32 5.19 8.63
N CYS A 27 -3.80 4.60 7.53
CA CYS A 27 -4.91 5.15 6.75
C CYS A 27 -6.21 4.42 7.13
N GLY A 28 -7.34 5.11 7.13
CA GLY A 28 -8.63 4.46 7.38
C GLY A 28 -8.94 3.37 6.34
N TYR A 29 -9.72 2.35 6.72
CA TYR A 29 -10.06 1.23 5.83
C TYR A 29 -10.66 1.69 4.49
N GLU A 30 -11.57 2.67 4.53
CA GLU A 30 -12.17 3.24 3.32
C GLU A 30 -11.16 3.99 2.44
N ALA A 31 -10.18 4.66 3.07
CA ALA A 31 -9.10 5.32 2.32
C ALA A 31 -8.23 4.26 1.60
N ALA A 32 -7.85 3.19 2.29
CA ALA A 32 -7.13 2.06 1.69
C ALA A 32 -7.93 1.42 0.54
N ARG A 33 -9.24 1.20 0.73
CA ARG A 33 -10.12 0.64 -0.29
C ARG A 33 -10.24 1.54 -1.52
N GLN A 34 -10.38 2.85 -1.33
CA GLN A 34 -10.45 3.81 -2.43
C GLN A 34 -9.12 3.91 -3.17
N MET A 35 -7.99 3.89 -2.46
CA MET A 35 -6.66 3.89 -3.07
C MET A 35 -6.44 2.66 -3.96
N ARG A 36 -6.85 1.48 -3.49
CA ARG A 36 -6.83 0.24 -4.27
C ARG A 36 -7.73 0.32 -5.51
N ARG A 37 -8.98 0.79 -5.35
CA ARG A 37 -9.96 0.87 -6.44
C ARG A 37 -9.57 1.89 -7.52
N ARG A 38 -9.00 3.02 -7.12
CA ARG A 38 -8.63 4.12 -8.04
C ARG A 38 -7.24 3.95 -8.64
N GLU A 39 -6.51 2.93 -8.18
CA GLU A 39 -5.09 2.68 -8.48
C GLU A 39 -4.20 3.92 -8.25
N ARG A 40 -4.48 4.66 -7.17
CA ARG A 40 -3.76 5.90 -6.83
C ARG A 40 -3.63 6.03 -5.32
N ILE A 41 -2.44 6.38 -4.84
CA ILE A 41 -2.21 6.71 -3.43
C ILE A 41 -2.42 8.21 -3.24
N ALA A 42 -3.15 8.61 -2.20
CA ALA A 42 -3.28 10.02 -1.86
C ALA A 42 -1.92 10.55 -1.36
N PRO A 43 -1.46 11.75 -1.80
CA PRO A 43 -0.14 12.28 -1.44
C PRO A 43 0.13 12.32 0.06
N GLN A 44 -0.90 12.65 0.85
CA GLN A 44 -0.84 12.69 2.31
C GLN A 44 -0.52 11.34 2.98
N HIS A 45 -0.79 10.21 2.30
CA HIS A 45 -0.50 8.87 2.81
C HIS A 45 0.77 8.27 2.19
N TRP A 46 1.32 8.87 1.13
CA TRP A 46 2.43 8.30 0.37
C TRP A 46 3.67 8.05 1.24
N ALA A 47 4.04 9.02 2.08
CA ALA A 47 5.19 8.86 2.99
C ALA A 47 5.04 7.64 3.93
N HIS A 48 3.82 7.41 4.45
CA HIS A 48 3.54 6.27 5.30
C HIS A 48 3.53 4.96 4.52
N VAL A 49 3.04 4.96 3.27
CA VAL A 49 3.10 3.80 2.37
C VAL A 49 4.55 3.41 2.12
N VAL A 50 5.42 4.35 1.75
CA VAL A 50 6.86 4.09 1.53
C VAL A 50 7.50 3.53 2.80
N ALA A 51 7.21 4.11 3.97
CA ALA A 51 7.73 3.61 5.23
C ALA A 51 7.27 2.17 5.52
N ALA A 52 5.99 1.86 5.28
CA ALA A 52 5.46 0.51 5.44
C ALA A 52 6.09 -0.49 4.45
N CYS A 53 6.29 -0.07 3.20
CA CYS A 53 6.98 -0.87 2.18
C CYS A 53 8.41 -1.20 2.59
N ARG A 54 9.16 -0.21 3.11
CA ARG A 54 10.52 -0.40 3.62
C ARG A 54 10.57 -1.39 4.78
N ARG A 55 9.64 -1.28 5.75
CA ARG A 55 9.55 -2.24 6.88
C ARG A 55 9.29 -3.67 6.41
N ARG A 56 8.55 -3.85 5.32
CA ARG A 56 8.20 -5.17 4.74
C ARG A 56 9.21 -5.67 3.69
N GLY A 57 10.24 -4.88 3.35
CA GLY A 57 11.20 -5.23 2.30
C GLY A 57 10.60 -5.24 0.88
N ILE A 58 9.55 -4.45 0.63
CA ILE A 58 8.97 -4.29 -0.70
C ILE A 58 9.82 -3.29 -1.49
N ALA A 59 10.48 -3.77 -2.55
CA ALA A 59 11.26 -2.93 -3.46
C ALA A 59 10.39 -2.29 -4.55
N GLY A 60 10.84 -1.16 -5.11
CA GLY A 60 10.18 -0.50 -6.26
C GLY A 60 9.09 0.50 -5.90
N VAL A 61 9.06 0.99 -4.65
CA VAL A 61 8.09 1.99 -4.13
C VAL A 61 8.82 3.27 -3.78
#